data_AF-A0A6J6U5H8-F1
#
_entry.id   AF-A0A6J6U5H8-F1
#
_cell.length_a   1.000
_cell.length_b   1.000
_cell.length_c   1.000
_cell.angle_alpha   90.00
_cell.angle_beta   90.00
_cell.angle_gamma   90.00
#
_symmetry.space_group_name_H-M   'P 1'
#
loop_
_entity.id
_entity.type
_entity.pdbx_description
1 polymer ?
#
loop_
_entity_poly.entity_id
_entity_poly.type
_entity_poly.pdbx_seq_one_letter_code
_entity_poly.pdbx_strand_id
1 'polypeptide(L)'
;MLLLAVNGRTPGLQHHNVWFTENYDAEFNSIFSRQAVPVNDPTIYVCLPDDPLMRPDNDHESWFVLVNAPRHGDGTNSTINWDEPGLAEHYADRVLAVLARRGMDVRPRIRWREIRTPADLERGVRAPGGAIYGTSSNGARAAFTRPANESPFNGLYLVGGSSHPGGGLPLVGMSAEIVANLINSAKPR
;
A
#
# COMPACT_ATOMS: atom_id res chain seq x y z
N MET A 1 -4.73 4.66 0.99
CA MET A 1 -4.91 4.72 -0.47
C MET A 1 -6.25 5.39 -0.75
N LEU A 2 -6.36 6.13 -1.84
CA LEU A 2 -7.62 6.70 -2.33
C LEU A 2 -7.90 6.17 -3.73
N LEU A 3 -9.12 5.70 -3.97
CA LEU A 3 -9.61 5.31 -5.28
C LEU A 3 -10.63 6.37 -5.70
N LEU A 4 -10.36 7.10 -6.77
CA LEU A 4 -11.21 8.22 -7.19
C LEU A 4 -11.79 7.95 -8.57
N ALA A 5 -13.11 8.10 -8.69
CA ALA A 5 -13.77 8.27 -9.98
C ALA A 5 -13.82 9.77 -10.30
N VAL A 6 -13.25 10.17 -11.42
CA VAL A 6 -13.01 11.57 -11.77
C VAL A 6 -13.65 11.91 -13.12
N ASN A 7 -14.37 13.02 -13.18
CA ASN A 7 -14.88 13.58 -14.43
C ASN A 7 -13.77 14.26 -15.24
N GLY A 8 -13.84 14.17 -16.56
CA GLY A 8 -12.90 14.80 -17.47
C GLY A 8 -11.54 14.10 -17.52
N ARG A 9 -10.77 14.45 -18.55
CA ARG A 9 -9.39 14.01 -18.74
C ARG A 9 -8.40 15.02 -18.20
N THR A 10 -7.25 14.52 -17.74
CA THR A 10 -6.18 15.31 -17.15
C THR A 10 -4.96 15.32 -18.07
N PRO A 11 -4.81 16.35 -18.92
CA PRO A 11 -3.72 16.37 -19.90
C PRO A 11 -2.36 16.45 -19.22
N GLY A 12 -1.36 15.80 -19.82
CA GLY A 12 0.05 15.87 -19.39
C GLY A 12 0.46 14.86 -18.31
N LEU A 13 -0.49 14.10 -17.73
CA LEU A 13 -0.17 13.00 -16.82
C LEU A 13 0.07 11.69 -17.57
N GLN A 14 0.98 10.88 -17.05
CA GLN A 14 1.31 9.55 -17.55
C GLN A 14 0.57 8.47 -16.75
N HIS A 15 0.79 7.20 -17.07
CA HIS A 15 0.24 6.09 -16.28
C HIS A 15 0.70 6.15 -14.80
N HIS A 16 1.95 6.56 -14.55
CA HIS A 16 2.53 6.67 -13.21
C HIS A 16 3.07 8.08 -12.97
N ASN A 17 2.69 8.71 -11.87
CA ASN A 17 3.09 10.06 -11.54
C ASN A 17 3.43 10.17 -10.05
N VAL A 18 4.43 10.97 -9.72
CA VAL A 18 4.89 11.16 -8.34
C VAL A 18 5.09 12.63 -8.07
N TRP A 19 4.51 13.10 -6.97
CA TRP A 19 4.79 14.41 -6.39
C TRP A 19 5.53 14.19 -5.09
N PHE A 20 6.83 14.49 -5.09
CA PHE A 20 7.67 14.33 -3.91
C PHE A 20 7.32 15.33 -2.81
N THR A 21 7.51 14.90 -1.57
CA THR A 21 7.60 15.82 -0.42
C THR A 21 8.78 16.77 -0.57
N GLU A 22 8.68 17.95 0.04
CA GLU A 22 9.82 18.87 0.18
C GLU A 22 10.87 18.34 1.16
N ASN A 23 10.49 17.48 2.11
CA ASN A 23 11.38 16.94 3.14
C ASN A 23 11.19 15.43 3.34
N TYR A 24 11.98 14.66 2.60
CA TYR A 24 11.94 13.20 2.61
C TYR A 24 12.24 12.60 3.99
N ASP A 25 13.21 13.14 4.72
CA ASP A 25 13.55 12.66 6.05
C ASP A 25 12.40 12.88 7.05
N ALA A 26 11.70 14.00 6.96
CA ALA A 26 10.52 14.28 7.80
C ALA A 26 9.36 13.32 7.51
N GLU A 27 9.16 12.93 6.24
CA GLU A 27 8.17 11.91 5.87
C GLU A 27 8.51 10.57 6.52
N PHE A 28 9.75 10.08 6.37
CA PHE A 28 10.15 8.79 6.97
C PHE A 28 10.15 8.81 8.49
N ASN A 29 10.57 9.93 9.11
CA ASN A 29 10.49 10.10 10.56
C ASN A 29 9.05 10.05 11.07
N SER A 30 8.10 10.63 10.34
CA SER A 30 6.69 10.58 10.70
C SER A 30 6.12 9.16 10.65
N ILE A 31 6.67 8.28 9.82
CA ILE A 31 6.16 6.90 9.64
C ILE A 31 6.84 5.92 10.60
N PHE A 32 8.15 6.03 10.79
CA PHE A 32 8.99 5.00 11.42
C PHE A 32 9.60 5.41 12.76
N SER A 33 9.44 6.65 13.21
CA SER A 33 9.96 7.07 14.52
C SER A 33 9.13 6.48 15.68
N ARG A 34 9.61 6.72 16.92
CA ARG A 34 8.90 6.33 18.16
C ARG A 34 7.54 7.02 18.35
N GLN A 35 7.24 8.04 17.56
CA GLN A 35 5.97 8.76 17.55
C GLN A 35 5.48 8.82 16.11
N ALA A 36 4.97 7.69 15.62
CA ALA A 36 4.41 7.64 14.27
C ALA A 36 3.17 8.54 14.20
N VAL A 37 3.04 9.30 13.12
CA VAL A 37 1.94 10.23 12.85
C VAL A 37 1.59 10.23 11.36
N PRO A 38 0.33 10.46 10.98
CA PRO A 38 -0.02 10.68 9.58
C PRO A 38 0.79 11.87 9.01
N VAL A 39 1.45 11.65 7.87
CA VAL A 39 2.44 12.59 7.32
C VAL A 39 1.76 13.88 6.84
N ASN A 40 2.22 15.03 7.31
CA ASN A 40 1.60 16.32 6.95
C ASN A 40 1.82 16.71 5.48
N ASP A 41 3.01 16.42 4.94
CA ASP A 41 3.39 16.68 3.55
C ASP A 41 3.91 15.39 2.90
N PRO A 42 3.03 14.44 2.52
CA PRO A 42 3.47 13.14 2.01
C PRO A 42 4.01 13.23 0.58
N THR A 43 4.87 12.29 0.20
CA THR A 43 5.07 11.95 -1.21
C THR A 43 3.79 11.28 -1.72
N ILE A 44 3.26 11.75 -2.85
CA ILE A 44 2.01 11.27 -3.42
C ILE A 44 2.32 10.57 -4.74
N TYR A 45 2.00 9.29 -4.80
CA TYR A 45 1.97 8.53 -6.05
C TYR A 45 0.54 8.51 -6.59
N VAL A 46 0.38 8.75 -7.88
CA VAL A 46 -0.88 8.59 -8.59
C VAL A 46 -0.67 7.69 -9.80
N CYS A 47 -1.45 6.60 -9.85
CA CYS A 47 -1.62 5.78 -11.03
C CYS A 47 -2.88 6.23 -11.79
N LEU A 48 -2.72 6.51 -13.09
CA LEU A 48 -3.81 6.84 -14.02
C LEU A 48 -3.82 5.81 -15.16
N PRO A 49 -4.37 4.62 -14.95
CA PRO A 49 -4.53 3.65 -16.02
C PRO A 49 -5.43 4.21 -17.12
N ASP A 50 -4.98 4.13 -18.37
CA ASP A 50 -5.81 4.44 -19.55
C ASP A 50 -6.42 3.17 -20.15
N ASP A 51 -7.02 2.35 -19.28
CA ASP A 51 -7.75 1.15 -19.68
C ASP A 51 -9.24 1.48 -19.84
N PRO A 52 -9.84 1.30 -21.05
CA PRO A 52 -11.27 1.50 -21.26
C PRO A 52 -12.17 0.67 -20.33
N LEU A 53 -11.70 -0.48 -19.80
CA LEU A 53 -12.46 -1.30 -18.84
C LEU A 53 -12.53 -0.68 -17.45
N MET A 54 -11.69 0.32 -17.16
CA MET A 54 -11.64 1.00 -15.86
C MET A 54 -12.40 2.33 -15.85
N ARG A 55 -13.11 2.71 -16.92
CA ARG A 55 -13.89 3.96 -16.99
C ARG A 55 -15.23 3.74 -17.72
N PRO A 56 -16.29 4.47 -17.36
CA PRO A 56 -17.58 4.34 -18.04
C PRO A 56 -17.55 4.85 -19.49
N ASP A 57 -16.76 5.88 -19.78
CA ASP A 57 -16.58 6.48 -21.10
C ASP A 57 -15.25 7.26 -21.18
N ASN A 58 -14.98 7.89 -22.32
CA ASN A 58 -13.74 8.61 -22.58
C ASN A 58 -13.60 9.95 -21.83
N ASP A 59 -14.64 10.43 -21.17
CA ASP A 59 -14.66 11.67 -20.37
C ASP A 59 -14.55 11.37 -18.87
N HIS A 60 -14.02 10.19 -18.50
CA HIS A 60 -13.76 9.84 -17.11
C HIS A 60 -12.35 9.26 -16.92
N GLU A 61 -11.87 9.36 -15.68
CA GLU A 61 -10.61 8.78 -15.22
C GLU A 61 -10.80 8.02 -13.91
N SER A 62 -10.03 6.95 -13.75
CA SER A 62 -9.93 6.18 -12.51
C SER A 62 -8.55 6.41 -11.90
N TRP A 63 -8.52 7.12 -10.78
CA TRP A 63 -7.27 7.48 -10.12
C TRP A 63 -7.02 6.57 -8.92
N PHE A 64 -5.84 5.97 -8.87
CA PHE A 64 -5.33 5.32 -7.67
C PHE A 64 -4.27 6.23 -7.04
N VAL A 65 -4.56 6.75 -5.86
CA VAL A 65 -3.67 7.64 -5.10
C VAL A 65 -3.10 6.87 -3.91
N LEU A 66 -1.78 6.87 -3.78
CA LEU A 66 -1.06 6.21 -2.72
C LEU A 66 -0.12 7.20 -2.03
N VAL A 67 -0.10 7.12 -0.70
CA VAL A 67 0.89 7.76 0.16
C VAL A 67 1.40 6.72 1.14
N ASN A 68 2.61 6.91 1.64
CA ASN A 68 3.09 6.12 2.77
C ASN A 68 2.29 6.48 4.04
N ALA A 69 2.09 5.48 4.91
CA ALA A 69 1.29 5.65 6.12
C ALA A 69 1.87 4.81 7.26
N PRO A 70 1.81 5.32 8.52
CA PRO A 70 2.09 4.52 9.71
C PRO A 70 1.28 3.24 9.79
N ARG A 71 1.88 2.24 10.45
CA ARG A 71 1.25 0.96 10.77
C ARG A 71 -0.03 1.16 11.59
N HIS A 72 -1.07 0.37 11.31
CA HIS A 72 -2.25 0.28 12.17
C HIS A 72 -1.97 -0.39 13.51
N GLY A 73 -2.60 0.11 14.57
CA GLY A 73 -2.66 -0.48 15.90
C GLY A 73 -3.61 0.31 16.79
N ASP A 74 -3.42 0.24 18.10
CA ASP A 74 -4.28 0.86 19.11
C ASP A 74 -3.93 2.34 19.41
N GLY A 75 -2.98 2.93 18.69
CA GLY A 75 -2.46 4.27 18.96
C GLY A 75 -1.29 4.29 19.95
N THR A 76 -0.84 3.13 20.42
CA THR A 76 0.34 3.00 21.29
C THR A 76 1.52 2.43 20.51
N ASN A 77 2.72 2.43 21.13
CA ASN A 77 3.92 1.78 20.57
C ASN A 77 4.27 2.19 19.13
N SER A 78 4.11 3.46 18.79
CA SER A 78 4.36 4.00 17.44
C SER A 78 3.40 3.47 16.37
N THR A 79 2.16 3.16 16.74
CA THR A 79 1.09 2.78 15.81
C THR A 79 0.00 3.83 15.77
N ILE A 80 -0.80 3.83 14.71
CA ILE A 80 -1.96 4.71 14.54
C ILE A 80 -3.25 3.90 14.55
N ASN A 81 -4.23 4.36 15.32
CA ASN A 81 -5.58 3.84 15.24
C ASN A 81 -6.31 4.43 14.03
N TRP A 82 -6.14 3.82 12.87
CA TRP A 82 -6.84 4.20 11.63
C TRP A 82 -8.36 3.98 11.67
N ASP A 83 -8.89 3.30 12.68
CA ASP A 83 -10.32 3.19 12.93
C ASP A 83 -10.86 4.37 13.77
N GLU A 84 -10.00 5.29 14.20
CA GLU A 84 -10.43 6.50 14.88
C GLU A 84 -11.41 7.29 13.98
N PRO A 85 -12.63 7.59 14.46
CA PRO A 85 -13.66 8.24 13.65
C PRO A 85 -13.16 9.55 13.04
N GLY A 86 -13.29 9.67 11.71
CA GLY A 86 -12.92 10.87 10.96
C GLY A 86 -11.43 11.01 10.61
N LEU A 87 -10.53 10.21 11.21
CA LEU A 87 -9.09 10.29 10.93
C LEU A 87 -8.78 10.02 9.46
N ALA A 88 -9.32 8.93 8.91
CA ALA A 88 -9.08 8.53 7.53
C ALA A 88 -9.60 9.57 6.52
N GLU A 89 -10.79 10.10 6.75
CA GLU A 89 -11.42 11.13 5.91
C GLU A 89 -10.60 12.44 5.94
N HIS A 90 -10.26 12.93 7.13
CA HIS A 90 -9.44 14.14 7.27
C HIS A 90 -8.07 13.99 6.63
N TYR A 91 -7.45 12.81 6.75
CA TYR A 91 -6.18 12.53 6.10
C TYR A 91 -6.30 12.45 4.57
N ALA A 92 -7.37 11.85 4.05
CA ALA A 92 -7.65 11.84 2.61
C ALA A 92 -7.82 13.27 2.06
N ASP A 93 -8.59 14.11 2.76
CA ASP A 93 -8.77 15.52 2.39
C ASP A 93 -7.44 16.28 2.40
N ARG A 94 -6.58 16.01 3.39
CA ARG A 94 -5.22 16.55 3.43
C ARG A 94 -4.39 16.13 2.23
N VAL A 95 -4.37 14.84 1.87
CA VAL A 95 -3.62 14.33 0.72
C VAL A 95 -4.07 15.03 -0.57
N LEU A 96 -5.39 15.17 -0.77
CA LEU A 96 -5.94 15.88 -1.94
C LEU A 96 -5.60 17.38 -1.92
N ALA A 97 -5.59 18.02 -0.74
CA ALA A 97 -5.19 19.41 -0.60
C ALA A 97 -3.69 19.60 -0.88
N VAL A 98 -2.82 18.66 -0.47
CA VAL A 98 -1.39 18.67 -0.80
C VAL A 98 -1.20 18.56 -2.31
N LEU A 99 -1.89 17.61 -2.95
CA LEU A 99 -1.83 17.43 -4.41
C LEU A 99 -2.27 18.70 -5.16
N ALA A 100 -3.34 19.34 -4.70
CA ALA A 100 -3.81 20.62 -5.24
C ALA A 100 -2.77 21.74 -5.07
N ARG A 101 -2.16 21.88 -3.89
CA ARG A 101 -1.08 22.86 -3.66
C ARG A 101 0.12 22.65 -4.57
N ARG A 102 0.38 21.40 -4.99
CA ARG A 102 1.44 21.04 -5.95
C ARG A 102 1.00 21.14 -7.41
N GLY A 103 -0.09 21.84 -7.69
CA GLY A 103 -0.55 22.16 -9.03
C GLY A 103 -1.50 21.15 -9.67
N MET A 104 -1.98 20.15 -8.92
CA MET A 104 -2.92 19.14 -9.43
C MET A 104 -4.18 19.08 -8.56
N ASP A 105 -5.14 19.96 -8.83
CA ASP A 105 -6.41 19.97 -8.10
C ASP A 105 -7.48 19.14 -8.81
N VAL A 106 -7.68 17.91 -8.33
CA VAL A 106 -8.70 16.98 -8.85
C VAL A 106 -10.03 17.08 -8.09
N ARG A 107 -10.06 17.74 -6.92
CA ARG A 107 -11.20 17.73 -5.99
C ARG A 107 -12.53 18.17 -6.62
N PRO A 108 -12.60 19.21 -7.48
CA PRO A 108 -13.85 19.63 -8.10
C PRO A 108 -14.44 18.60 -9.07
N ARG A 109 -13.63 17.62 -9.52
CA ARG A 109 -14.01 16.61 -10.51
C ARG A 109 -14.29 15.24 -9.89
N ILE A 110 -14.07 15.06 -8.58
CA ILE A 110 -14.32 13.79 -7.89
C ILE A 110 -15.82 13.53 -7.84
N ARG A 111 -16.24 12.43 -8.47
CA ARG A 111 -17.62 11.91 -8.45
C ARG A 111 -17.84 10.95 -7.31
N TRP A 112 -16.83 10.15 -7.04
CA TRP A 112 -16.84 9.15 -6.01
C TRP A 112 -15.41 8.93 -5.50
N ARG A 113 -15.29 8.68 -4.21
CA ARG A 113 -14.03 8.34 -3.56
C ARG A 113 -14.22 7.13 -2.66
N GLU A 114 -13.23 6.26 -2.63
CA GLU A 114 -13.10 5.21 -1.65
C GLU A 114 -11.73 5.31 -0.97
N ILE A 115 -11.74 5.20 0.36
CA ILE A 115 -10.55 5.26 1.18
C ILE A 115 -10.23 3.84 1.64
N ARG A 116 -8.98 3.42 1.46
CA ARG A 116 -8.44 2.17 1.99
C ARG A 116 -7.26 2.47 2.91
N THR A 117 -7.46 2.27 4.21
CA THR A 117 -6.48 2.52 5.27
C THR A 117 -5.63 1.28 5.56
N PRO A 118 -4.53 1.41 6.32
CA PRO A 118 -3.83 0.26 6.88
C PRO A 118 -4.73 -0.68 7.71
N ALA A 119 -5.75 -0.17 8.41
CA ALA A 119 -6.71 -1.01 9.13
C ALA A 119 -7.57 -1.86 8.17
N ASP A 120 -7.97 -1.29 7.02
CA ASP A 120 -8.72 -2.03 6.00
C ASP A 120 -7.88 -3.13 5.34
N LEU A 121 -6.58 -2.90 5.15
CA LEU A 121 -5.66 -3.93 4.68
C LEU A 121 -5.47 -5.03 5.72
N GLU A 122 -5.34 -4.66 6.99
CA GLU A 122 -5.24 -5.65 8.08
C GLU A 122 -6.46 -6.56 8.11
N ARG A 123 -7.67 -6.01 8.03
CA ARG A 123 -8.90 -6.81 8.01
C ARG A 123 -9.10 -7.56 6.70
N GLY A 124 -8.95 -6.86 5.57
CA GLY A 124 -9.35 -7.36 4.25
C GLY A 124 -8.44 -8.45 3.70
N VAL A 125 -7.14 -8.35 3.95
CA VAL A 125 -6.15 -9.33 3.45
C VAL A 125 -5.34 -9.99 4.57
N ARG A 126 -5.75 -9.80 5.83
CA ARG A 126 -5.08 -10.36 7.03
C ARG A 126 -3.60 -9.97 7.12
N ALA A 127 -3.27 -8.73 6.71
CA ALA A 127 -1.92 -8.20 6.75
C ALA A 127 -1.67 -7.44 8.07
N PRO A 128 -0.87 -7.97 9.03
CA PRO A 128 -0.69 -7.34 10.33
C PRO A 128 -0.20 -5.89 10.22
N GLY A 129 -0.90 -4.98 10.88
CA GLY A 129 -0.68 -3.54 10.85
C GLY A 129 -0.95 -2.86 9.50
N GLY A 130 -1.54 -3.57 8.54
CA GLY A 130 -1.72 -3.11 7.16
C GLY A 130 -0.45 -3.13 6.31
N ALA A 131 0.55 -3.94 6.68
CA ALA A 131 1.82 -3.98 5.97
C ALA A 131 1.69 -4.57 4.55
N ILE A 132 2.03 -3.78 3.52
CA ILE A 132 1.91 -4.19 2.10
C ILE A 132 3.06 -5.06 1.58
N TYR A 133 4.18 -5.12 2.31
CA TYR A 133 5.37 -5.92 1.93
C TYR A 133 5.78 -6.95 3.00
N GLY A 134 4.86 -7.30 3.92
CA GLY A 134 5.19 -8.14 5.07
C GLY A 134 6.18 -7.45 6.01
N THR A 135 7.13 -8.19 6.58
CA THR A 135 8.14 -7.64 7.49
C THR A 135 8.99 -6.59 6.78
N SER A 136 9.10 -5.40 7.39
CA SER A 136 9.86 -4.27 6.85
C SER A 136 11.29 -4.66 6.51
N SER A 137 11.79 -4.21 5.35
CA SER A 137 13.16 -4.48 4.88
C SER A 137 14.18 -3.44 5.35
N ASN A 138 13.86 -2.64 6.38
CA ASN A 138 14.67 -1.50 6.85
C ASN A 138 16.03 -1.87 7.50
N GLY A 139 16.49 -3.11 7.37
CA GLY A 139 17.81 -3.54 7.80
C GLY A 139 18.36 -4.62 6.89
N ALA A 140 19.67 -4.66 6.71
CA ALA A 140 20.37 -5.62 5.85
C ALA A 140 20.06 -7.10 6.18
N ARG A 141 19.51 -7.38 7.37
CA ARG A 141 19.11 -8.73 7.80
C ARG A 141 17.62 -9.06 7.67
N ALA A 142 16.78 -8.08 7.34
CA ALA A 142 15.33 -8.24 7.32
C ALA A 142 14.83 -9.20 6.22
N ALA A 143 15.61 -9.40 5.15
CA ALA A 143 15.31 -10.42 4.16
C ALA A 143 15.55 -11.86 4.67
N PHE A 144 16.45 -12.03 5.65
CA PHE A 144 16.79 -13.33 6.24
C PHE A 144 15.89 -13.74 7.41
N THR A 145 15.02 -12.84 7.91
CA THR A 145 14.05 -13.15 8.97
C THR A 145 12.70 -13.62 8.42
N ARG A 146 12.57 -13.73 7.10
CA ARG A 146 11.34 -14.25 6.48
C ARG A 146 11.21 -15.75 6.75
N PRO A 147 10.02 -16.24 7.15
CA PRO A 147 9.75 -17.66 7.28
C PRO A 147 10.09 -18.41 5.98
N ALA A 148 10.75 -19.56 6.14
CA ALA A 148 10.98 -20.49 5.04
C ALA A 148 9.65 -21.00 4.48
N ASN A 149 9.66 -21.45 3.23
CA ASN A 149 8.47 -21.99 2.57
C ASN A 149 8.05 -23.35 3.12
N GLU A 150 8.98 -24.12 3.68
CA GLU A 150 8.71 -25.37 4.39
C GLU A 150 8.62 -25.10 5.89
N SER A 151 7.55 -25.59 6.53
CA SER A 151 7.40 -25.47 7.98
C SER A 151 7.98 -26.70 8.69
N PRO A 152 8.21 -26.63 10.02
CA PRO A 152 8.56 -27.80 10.82
C PRO A 152 7.50 -28.90 10.84
N PHE A 153 6.27 -28.62 10.39
CA PHE A 153 5.18 -29.58 10.35
C PHE A 153 5.04 -30.18 8.95
N ASN A 154 5.11 -31.50 8.87
CA ASN A 154 5.00 -32.22 7.61
C ASN A 154 3.68 -31.92 6.88
N GLY A 155 3.77 -31.48 5.63
CA GLY A 155 2.62 -31.13 4.79
C GLY A 155 2.07 -29.72 5.01
N LEU A 156 2.73 -28.90 5.85
CA LEU A 156 2.40 -27.49 6.02
C LEU A 156 3.49 -26.62 5.38
N TYR A 157 3.06 -25.75 4.45
CA TYR A 157 3.90 -24.85 3.69
C TYR A 157 3.44 -23.40 3.84
N LEU A 158 4.38 -22.46 3.71
CA LEU A 158 4.13 -21.03 3.77
C LEU A 158 4.42 -20.41 2.40
N VAL A 159 3.47 -19.66 1.86
CA VAL A 159 3.55 -19.04 0.53
C VAL A 159 3.08 -17.59 0.59
N GLY A 160 3.73 -16.73 -0.20
CA GLY A 160 3.30 -15.35 -0.43
C GLY A 160 4.26 -14.30 0.10
N GLY A 161 3.78 -13.06 0.19
CA GLY A 161 4.65 -11.89 0.39
C GLY A 161 5.31 -11.80 1.76
N SER A 162 4.78 -12.53 2.73
CA SER A 162 5.33 -12.64 4.10
C SER A 162 6.24 -13.86 4.27
N SER A 163 6.40 -14.68 3.24
CA SER A 163 7.29 -15.85 3.22
C SER A 163 8.48 -15.57 2.33
N HIS A 164 9.47 -16.46 2.36
CA HIS A 164 10.56 -16.43 1.38
C HIS A 164 9.99 -16.50 -0.07
N PRO A 165 10.55 -15.75 -1.04
CA PRO A 165 11.65 -14.79 -0.92
C PRO A 165 11.26 -13.39 -0.42
N GLY A 166 9.98 -13.01 -0.49
CA GLY A 166 9.48 -11.77 0.10
C GLY A 166 8.27 -11.16 -0.60
N GLY A 167 8.01 -9.89 -0.30
CA GLY A 167 6.88 -9.12 -0.82
C GLY A 167 7.05 -8.64 -2.27
N GLY A 168 5.92 -8.33 -2.91
CA GLY A 168 5.86 -7.90 -4.32
C GLY A 168 5.52 -9.06 -5.27
N LEU A 169 4.79 -8.76 -6.34
CA LEU A 169 4.21 -9.77 -7.24
C LEU A 169 5.24 -10.79 -7.77
N PRO A 170 6.45 -10.40 -8.23
CA PRO A 170 7.43 -11.37 -8.69
C PRO A 170 7.91 -12.32 -7.57
N LEU A 171 8.15 -11.79 -6.38
CA LEU A 171 8.62 -12.58 -5.24
C LEU A 171 7.53 -13.53 -4.72
N VAL A 172 6.26 -13.08 -4.74
CA VAL A 172 5.10 -13.93 -4.44
C VAL A 172 4.99 -15.07 -5.45
N GLY A 173 5.18 -14.80 -6.73
CA GLY A 173 5.19 -15.84 -7.78
C GLY A 173 6.28 -16.89 -7.54
N MET A 174 7.50 -16.45 -7.24
CA MET A 174 8.60 -17.37 -6.89
C MET A 174 8.32 -18.16 -5.62
N SER A 175 7.71 -17.53 -4.60
CA SER A 175 7.27 -18.21 -3.38
C SER A 175 6.33 -19.38 -3.69
N ALA A 176 5.38 -19.16 -4.61
CA ALA A 176 4.44 -20.19 -5.05
C ALA A 176 5.12 -21.32 -5.83
N GLU A 177 6.06 -20.98 -6.72
CA GLU A 177 6.85 -21.96 -7.46
C GLU A 177 7.68 -22.86 -6.51
N ILE A 178 8.36 -22.27 -5.53
CA ILE A 178 9.12 -23.02 -4.52
C ILE A 178 8.21 -24.00 -3.78
N VAL A 179 7.06 -23.55 -3.28
CA VAL A 179 6.11 -24.41 -2.56
C VAL A 179 5.56 -25.52 -3.45
N ALA A 180 5.21 -25.22 -4.71
CA ALA A 180 4.74 -26.23 -5.66
C ALA A 180 5.80 -27.33 -5.89
N ASN A 181 7.07 -26.95 -6.02
CA ASN A 181 8.17 -27.90 -6.18
C ASN A 181 8.42 -28.74 -4.92
N LEU A 182 8.29 -28.17 -3.72
CA LEU A 182 8.39 -28.90 -2.45
C LEU A 182 7.29 -29.95 -2.33
N ILE A 183 6.05 -29.60 -2.70
CA ILE A 183 4.91 -30.53 -2.69
C ILE A 183 5.14 -31.67 -3.68
N ASN A 184 5.60 -31.38 -4.90
CA ASN A 184 5.86 -32.39 -5.92
C ASN A 184 7.04 -33.32 -5.56
N SER A 185 8.03 -32.80 -4.84
CA SER A 185 9.21 -33.58 -4.41
C SER A 185 8.95 -34.42 -3.17
N ALA A 186 7.92 -34.07 -2.38
CA ALA A 186 7.47 -34.88 -1.25
C ALA A 186 6.87 -36.19 -1.78
N LYS A 187 7.56 -37.31 -1.57
CA LYS A 187 7.05 -38.64 -1.99
C LYS A 187 5.65 -38.85 -1.39
N PRO A 188 4.67 -39.36 -2.18
CA PRO A 188 3.39 -39.78 -1.63
C PRO A 188 3.66 -40.85 -0.56
N ARG A 189 3.08 -40.66 0.63
CA ARG A 189 3.08 -41.67 1.69
C ARG A 189 2.09 -42.77 1.37
#